data_AF-X1UJE6-F1
#
_entry.id   AF-X1UJE6-F1
#
_cell.length_a   1.000
_cell.length_b   1.000
_cell.length_c   1.000
_cell.angle_alpha   90.00
_cell.angle_beta   90.00
_cell.angle_gamma   90.00
#
_symmetry.space_group_name_H-M   'P 1'
#
loop_
_entity.id
_entity.type
_entity.pdbx_description
1 polymer ?
#
loop_
_entity_poly.entity_id
_entity_poly.type
_entity_poly.pdbx_seq_one_letter_code
_entity_poly.pdbx_strand_id
1 'polypeptide(L)'
;RIHQFLNKNNLAHLTPLLQLEGYSNIRNLCVFLPHILGSDAAVLIDDDEIFEDTRFMDKALEFIGRSIEGEKVLAVAGYYINPDDDF
;
A
#
# COMPACT_ATOMS: atom_id res chain seq x y z
N ARG A 1 4.61 5.67 -20.37
CA ARG A 1 5.85 6.38 -19.96
C ARG A 1 6.74 5.51 -19.06
N ILE A 2 6.21 4.88 -18.01
CA ILE A 2 7.00 4.05 -17.08
C ILE A 2 7.55 2.76 -17.74
N HIS A 3 6.74 1.98 -18.46
CA HIS A 3 7.26 0.79 -19.16
C HIS A 3 8.34 1.13 -20.21
N GLN A 4 8.19 2.25 -20.91
CA GLN A 4 9.24 2.75 -21.83
C GLN A 4 10.52 3.12 -21.08
N PHE A 5 10.40 3.76 -19.90
CA PHE A 5 11.53 4.05 -19.04
C PHE A 5 12.23 2.76 -18.56
N LEU A 6 11.47 1.77 -18.09
CA LEU A 6 12.03 0.47 -17.69
C LEU A 6 12.78 -0.20 -18.84
N ASN A 7 12.19 -0.21 -20.03
CA ASN A 7 12.82 -0.80 -21.21
C ASN A 7 14.15 -0.10 -21.58
N LYS A 8 14.16 1.24 -21.59
CA LYS A 8 15.37 2.03 -21.87
C LYS A 8 16.50 1.83 -20.85
N ASN A 9 16.17 1.40 -19.65
CA ASN A 9 17.12 1.19 -18.55
C ASN A 9 17.45 -0.30 -18.32
N ASN A 10 17.18 -1.20 -19.26
CA ASN A 10 17.40 -2.66 -19.12
C ASN A 10 16.61 -3.31 -17.97
N LEU A 11 15.48 -2.70 -17.57
CA LEU A 11 14.58 -3.17 -16.51
C LEU A 11 13.25 -3.70 -17.07
N ALA A 12 13.21 -4.08 -18.35
CA ALA A 12 11.99 -4.56 -19.00
C ALA A 12 11.36 -5.76 -18.27
N HIS A 13 12.17 -6.58 -17.58
CA HIS A 13 11.74 -7.72 -16.77
C HIS A 13 10.84 -7.33 -15.57
N LEU A 14 10.81 -6.06 -15.16
CA LEU A 14 9.91 -5.55 -14.12
C LEU A 14 8.54 -5.12 -14.67
N THR A 15 8.38 -5.01 -15.99
CA THR A 15 7.11 -4.63 -16.62
C THR A 15 5.94 -5.52 -16.21
N PRO A 16 6.08 -6.86 -16.10
CA PRO A 16 5.02 -7.73 -15.62
C PRO A 16 4.58 -7.44 -14.18
N LEU A 17 5.39 -6.75 -13.36
CA LEU A 17 5.02 -6.41 -11.99
C LEU A 17 4.10 -5.18 -11.93
N LEU A 18 4.08 -4.35 -12.97
CA LEU A 18 3.36 -3.07 -13.04
C LEU A 18 2.25 -3.12 -14.10
N GLN A 19 1.25 -3.96 -13.87
CA GLN A 19 0.10 -4.18 -14.75
C GLN A 19 -1.22 -3.96 -14.01
N LEU A 20 -2.29 -3.64 -14.74
CA LEU A 20 -3.64 -3.57 -14.19
C LEU A 20 -4.36 -4.91 -14.34
N GLU A 21 -3.69 -6.00 -13.97
CA GLU A 21 -4.17 -7.37 -14.15
C GLU A 21 -3.85 -8.20 -12.91
N GLY A 22 -4.87 -8.76 -12.27
CA GLY A 22 -4.68 -9.59 -11.07
C GLY A 22 -4.30 -8.81 -9.81
N TYR A 23 -4.67 -9.37 -8.66
CA TYR A 23 -4.58 -8.70 -7.37
C TYR A 23 -3.14 -8.29 -7.00
N SER A 24 -2.16 -9.16 -7.26
CA SER A 24 -0.75 -8.89 -6.97
C SER A 24 -0.21 -7.67 -7.72
N ASN A 25 -0.59 -7.49 -8.99
CA ASN A 25 -0.11 -6.34 -9.76
C ASN A 25 -0.82 -5.04 -9.38
N ILE A 26 -2.12 -5.11 -9.07
CA ILE A 26 -2.85 -3.96 -8.50
C ILE A 26 -2.19 -3.51 -7.19
N ARG A 27 -1.89 -4.45 -6.28
CA ARG A 27 -1.21 -4.13 -5.02
C ARG A 27 0.19 -3.53 -5.23
N ASN A 28 0.97 -4.03 -6.19
CA ASN A 28 2.25 -3.42 -6.56
C ASN A 28 2.07 -1.96 -7.00
N LEU A 29 1.05 -1.66 -7.79
CA LEU A 29 0.75 -0.29 -8.23
C LEU A 29 0.32 0.60 -7.07
N CYS A 30 -0.42 0.08 -6.08
CA CYS A 30 -0.81 0.83 -4.89
C CYS A 30 0.39 1.29 -4.03
N VAL A 31 1.54 0.61 -4.12
CA VAL A 31 2.78 1.04 -3.45
C VAL A 31 3.64 1.91 -4.38
N PHE A 32 3.76 1.49 -5.64
CA PHE A 32 4.63 2.13 -6.62
C PHE A 32 4.17 3.54 -7.00
N LEU A 33 2.86 3.74 -7.21
CA LEU A 33 2.32 5.04 -7.64
C LEU A 33 2.50 6.13 -6.58
N PRO A 34 2.14 5.94 -5.29
CA PRO A 34 2.40 6.94 -4.26
C PRO A 34 3.89 7.28 -4.12
N HIS A 35 4.77 6.28 -4.24
CA HIS A 35 6.22 6.50 -4.16
C HIS A 35 6.73 7.45 -5.26
N ILE A 36 6.33 7.23 -6.53
CA ILE A 36 6.78 8.10 -7.64
C ILE A 36 6.08 9.47 -7.63
N LEU A 37 4.94 9.60 -6.94
CA LEU A 37 4.24 10.85 -6.73
C LEU A 37 4.79 11.66 -5.55
N GLY A 38 5.70 11.08 -4.76
CA GLY A 38 6.33 11.74 -3.62
C GLY A 38 5.44 11.77 -2.37
N SER A 39 4.49 10.85 -2.23
CA SER A 39 3.66 10.72 -1.03
C SER A 39 4.47 10.24 0.17
N ASP A 40 4.16 10.75 1.37
CA ASP A 40 4.80 10.32 2.62
C ASP A 40 4.37 8.90 3.05
N ALA A 41 3.12 8.52 2.73
CA ALA A 41 2.55 7.21 3.03
C ALA A 41 1.55 6.78 1.95
N ALA A 42 1.28 5.47 1.89
CA ALA A 42 0.21 4.88 1.09
C ALA A 42 -0.70 4.08 2.02
N VAL A 43 -2.01 4.36 1.97
CA VAL A 43 -3.03 3.58 2.68
C VAL A 43 -3.76 2.74 1.64
N LEU A 44 -3.66 1.42 1.78
CA LEU A 44 -4.29 0.45 0.88
C LEU A 44 -5.61 0.02 1.53
N ILE A 45 -6.69 0.15 0.78
CA ILE A 45 -8.06 -0.12 1.20
C ILE A 45 -8.66 -1.06 0.17
N ASP A 46 -9.26 -2.16 0.63
CA ASP A 46 -10.00 -3.08 -0.23
C ASP A 46 -11.35 -2.47 -0.64
N ASP A 47 -11.89 -2.90 -1.78
CA ASP A 47 -13.07 -2.29 -2.41
C ASP A 47 -14.40 -2.71 -1.79
N ASP A 48 -14.38 -3.72 -0.92
CA ASP A 48 -15.53 -4.28 -0.21
C ASP A 48 -15.62 -3.85 1.27
N GLU A 49 -14.73 -2.98 1.73
CA GLU A 49 -14.67 -2.52 3.13
C GLU A 49 -15.50 -1.25 3.38
N ILE A 50 -16.15 -1.18 4.55
CA ILE A 50 -16.90 0.00 5.03
C ILE A 50 -16.23 0.54 6.29
N PHE A 51 -15.81 1.80 6.26
CA PHE A 51 -15.19 2.48 7.41
C PHE A 51 -16.19 3.37 8.12
N GLU A 52 -16.66 2.94 9.29
CA GLU A 52 -17.60 3.72 10.12
C GLU A 52 -16.90 4.77 11.00
N ASP A 53 -15.64 4.51 11.38
CA ASP A 53 -14.89 5.43 12.23
C ASP A 53 -14.34 6.60 11.41
N THR A 54 -14.88 7.79 11.64
CA THR A 54 -14.39 9.04 11.05
C THR A 54 -12.90 9.33 11.28
N ARG A 55 -12.26 8.70 12.28
CA ARG A 55 -10.82 8.80 12.57
C ARG A 55 -10.00 7.68 11.94
N PHE A 56 -10.57 6.87 11.06
CA PHE A 56 -9.89 5.73 10.44
C PHE A 56 -8.53 6.13 9.84
N MET A 57 -8.47 7.23 9.09
CA MET A 57 -7.22 7.69 8.47
C MET A 57 -6.16 8.10 9.51
N ASP A 58 -6.55 8.77 10.59
CA ASP A 58 -5.62 9.14 11.67
C ASP A 58 -5.05 7.89 12.35
N LYS A 59 -5.90 6.89 12.58
CA LYS A 59 -5.52 5.60 13.17
C LYS A 59 -4.62 4.79 12.25
N ALA A 60 -4.94 4.72 10.95
CA ALA A 60 -4.15 3.99 9.95
C ALA A 60 -2.72 4.53 9.86
N LEU A 61 -2.54 5.82 10.11
CA LEU A 61 -1.24 6.49 10.08
C LEU A 61 -0.55 6.56 11.45
N GLU A 62 -1.24 6.20 12.54
CA GLU A 62 -0.82 6.51 13.91
C GLU A 62 0.64 6.10 14.18
N PHE A 63 1.02 4.89 13.76
CA PHE A 63 2.33 4.33 14.04
C PHE A 63 3.36 4.54 12.94
N ILE A 64 2.96 4.92 11.73
CA ILE A 64 3.90 5.09 10.61
C ILE A 64 4.97 6.13 10.99
N GLY A 65 6.24 5.75 10.82
CA GLY A 65 7.40 6.58 11.11
C GLY A 65 7.79 6.66 12.60
N ARG A 66 7.01 6.09 13.53
CA ARG A 66 7.41 5.99 14.94
C ARG A 66 8.59 5.03 15.11
N SER A 67 9.32 5.19 16.21
CA SER A 67 10.35 4.24 16.64
C SER A 67 9.84 3.42 17.82
N ILE A 68 9.94 2.09 17.71
CA ILE A 68 9.61 1.12 18.75
C ILE A 68 10.84 0.25 18.94
N GLU A 69 11.39 0.22 20.15
CA GLU A 69 12.59 -0.56 20.49
C GLU A 69 13.80 -0.28 19.56
N GLY A 70 13.90 0.95 19.05
CA GLY A 70 14.98 1.38 18.16
C GLY A 70 14.71 1.12 16.66
N GLU A 71 13.66 0.37 16.33
CA GLU A 71 13.25 0.09 14.95
C GLU A 71 12.19 1.08 14.46
N LYS A 72 12.23 1.43 13.17
CA LYS A 72 11.21 2.31 12.56
C LYS A 72 10.02 1.49 12.06
N VAL A 73 8.81 1.94 12.38
CA VAL A 73 7.59 1.36 11.82
C VAL A 73 7.38 1.90 10.41
N LEU A 74 7.61 1.05 9.40
CA LEU A 74 7.46 1.42 7.98
C LEU A 74 6.14 0.97 7.37
N ALA A 75 5.40 0.10 8.06
CA ALA A 75 4.09 -0.40 7.63
C ALA A 75 3.22 -0.68 8.85
N VAL A 76 1.92 -0.47 8.69
CA VAL A 76 0.89 -0.82 9.67
C VAL A 76 -0.12 -1.70 8.96
N ALA A 77 -0.45 -2.84 9.55
CA ALA A 77 -1.56 -3.68 9.12
C ALA A 77 -2.79 -3.35 9.97
N GLY A 78 -3.96 -3.28 9.34
CA GLY A 78 -5.23 -3.27 10.06
C GLY A 78 -5.51 -4.64 10.68
N TYR A 79 -6.32 -4.68 11.74
CA TYR A 79 -6.87 -5.91 12.28
C TYR A 79 -8.31 -6.04 11.78
N TYR A 80 -8.65 -7.20 11.22
CA TYR A 80 -10.01 -7.52 10.83
C TYR A 80 -10.87 -7.68 12.08
N ILE A 81 -11.98 -6.95 12.17
CA ILE A 81 -12.97 -7.12 13.23
C ILE A 81 -14.25 -7.58 12.56
N ASN A 82 -14.50 -8.88 12.59
CA ASN A 82 -15.80 -9.41 12.23
C ASN A 82 -16.80 -9.10 13.37
N PRO A 83 -18.02 -8.59 13.10
CA PRO A 83 -19.08 -8.50 14.10
C PRO A 83 -19.35 -9.82 14.84
N ASP A 84 -19.07 -10.96 14.20
CA ASP A 84 -19.22 -12.30 14.75
C ASP A 84 -17.96 -12.82 15.50
N ASP A 85 -16.89 -12.01 15.57
CA ASP A 85 -15.60 -12.33 16.23
C ASP A 85 -14.84 -13.54 15.62
N ASP A 86 -15.17 -13.93 14.38
CA ASP A 86 -14.47 -14.97 13.61
C ASP A 86 -13.29 -14.40 12.80
N PHE A 87 -12.16 -15.11 12.79
CA PHE A 87 -10.91 -14.80 12.08
C PHE A 87 -10.78 -15.47 10.71
#